data_AF-A0A920HG98-F1
#
_entry.id   AF-A0A920HG98-F1
#
_cell.length_a   1.000
_cell.length_b   1.000
_cell.length_c   1.000
_cell.angle_alpha   90.00
_cell.angle_beta   90.00
_cell.angle_gamma   90.00
#
_symmetry.space_group_name_H-M   'P 1'
#
loop_
_entity.id
_entity.type
_entity.pdbx_description
1 polymer ?
#
loop_
_entity_poly.entity_id
_entity_poly.type
_entity_poly.pdbx_seq_one_letter_code
_entity_poly.pdbx_strand_id
1 'polypeptide(L)'
;MVITTNSGLWRYKIGDTIKFTCLNPYRVKVTGRTKHFINVFGEELVVENAEMALSKTTELTKSEISNYTVGPIFMSDKTKGSHEWIIEFSKEPDDMNKFTEILDLSLQSLNSDYEAKRYKDSTLELPKIIKGEKSFL
;
A
#
# COMPACT_ATOMS: atom_id res chain seq x y z
N MET A 1 19.16 1.17 -8.86
CA MET A 1 19.72 2.09 -9.88
C MET A 1 20.12 3.43 -9.23
N VAL A 2 21.15 4.12 -9.74
CA VAL A 2 21.59 5.45 -9.27
C VAL A 2 21.60 6.40 -10.48
N ILE A 3 20.99 7.58 -10.36
CA ILE A 3 20.90 8.57 -11.44
C ILE A 3 21.51 9.92 -11.07
N THR A 4 22.06 10.59 -12.08
CA THR A 4 22.45 12.00 -12.01
C THR A 4 21.82 12.72 -13.21
N THR A 5 21.18 13.86 -12.98
CA THR A 5 20.52 14.64 -14.04
C THR A 5 20.80 16.14 -13.89
N ASN A 6 20.73 16.87 -15.01
CA ASN A 6 20.89 18.33 -15.03
C ASN A 6 19.74 19.07 -14.31
N SER A 7 18.68 18.36 -13.92
CA SER A 7 17.55 18.87 -13.13
C SER A 7 17.79 18.75 -11.62
N GLY A 8 19.02 18.48 -11.17
CA GLY A 8 19.39 18.52 -9.76
C GLY A 8 19.33 17.19 -9.02
N LEU A 9 19.24 16.06 -9.72
CA LEU A 9 19.45 14.75 -9.09
C LEU A 9 20.95 14.43 -9.11
N TRP A 10 21.55 14.20 -7.94
CA TRP A 10 22.99 13.91 -7.81
C TRP A 10 23.18 12.57 -7.13
N ARG A 11 23.66 11.57 -7.88
CA ARG A 11 23.82 10.18 -7.39
C ARG A 11 22.60 9.67 -6.62
N TYR A 12 21.41 10.01 -7.10
CA TYR A 12 20.15 9.71 -6.43
C TYR A 12 19.77 8.24 -6.65
N LYS A 13 19.47 7.52 -5.57
CA LYS A 13 18.99 6.14 -5.62
C LYS A 13 17.47 6.13 -5.85
N ILE A 14 17.04 5.85 -7.08
CA ILE A 14 15.60 5.80 -7.43
C ILE A 14 14.86 4.57 -6.89
N GLY A 15 15.61 3.61 -6.35
CA GLY A 15 15.06 2.38 -5.81
C GLY A 15 14.62 1.37 -6.87
N ASP A 16 14.89 1.54 -8.16
CA ASP A 16 14.47 0.53 -9.15
C ASP A 16 15.49 -0.62 -9.24
N THR A 17 14.96 -1.84 -9.34
CA THR A 17 15.71 -3.04 -9.73
C THR A 17 15.63 -3.19 -11.24
N ILE A 18 16.77 -3.48 -11.86
CA ILE A 18 16.89 -3.65 -13.30
C ILE A 18 17.60 -4.97 -13.60
N LYS A 19 17.25 -5.58 -14.73
CA LYS A 19 17.96 -6.72 -15.30
C LYS A 19 18.45 -6.34 -16.69
N PHE A 20 19.72 -6.62 -16.99
CA PHE A 20 20.25 -6.48 -18.33
C PHE A 20 19.69 -7.59 -19.23
N THR A 21 19.13 -7.19 -20.37
CA THR A 21 18.64 -8.11 -21.41
C THR A 21 19.63 -8.20 -22.58
N CYS A 22 20.48 -7.20 -22.75
CA CYS A 22 21.62 -7.20 -23.67
C CYS A 22 22.74 -6.34 -23.09
N LEU A 23 24.00 -6.73 -23.32
CA LEU A 23 25.17 -5.95 -22.90
C LEU A 23 25.76 -5.09 -24.03
N ASN A 24 25.35 -5.30 -25.29
CA ASN A 24 25.80 -4.51 -26.43
C ASN A 24 24.77 -4.46 -27.59
N PRO A 25 24.12 -3.31 -27.85
CA PRO A 25 24.05 -2.15 -26.98
C PRO A 25 23.34 -2.51 -25.66
N TYR A 26 23.67 -1.83 -24.57
CA TYR A 26 23.02 -2.07 -23.28
C TYR A 26 21.51 -1.92 -23.40
N ARG A 27 20.78 -2.98 -23.03
CA ARG A 27 19.33 -2.97 -22.87
C ARG A 27 18.98 -3.46 -21.48
N VAL A 28 18.08 -2.75 -20.83
CA VAL A 28 17.64 -3.04 -19.47
C VAL A 28 16.12 -3.20 -19.45
N LYS A 29 15.64 -4.14 -18.63
CA LYS A 29 14.23 -4.29 -18.27
C LYS A 29 14.08 -3.89 -16.80
N VAL A 30 13.12 -3.03 -16.49
CA VAL A 30 12.75 -2.72 -15.11
C VAL A 30 12.05 -3.94 -14.54
N THR A 31 12.58 -4.47 -13.42
CA THR A 31 12.10 -5.71 -12.79
C THR A 31 11.34 -5.46 -11.48
N GLY A 32 11.34 -4.23 -10.98
CA GLY A 32 10.63 -3.86 -9.76
C GLY A 32 11.27 -2.66 -9.05
N ARG A 33 10.89 -2.44 -7.80
CA ARG A 33 11.53 -1.48 -6.91
C ARG A 33 12.05 -2.19 -5.65
N THR A 34 13.10 -1.65 -5.06
CA THR A 34 13.77 -2.13 -3.86
C THR A 34 12.97 -1.87 -2.60
N LYS A 35 11.97 -0.99 -2.67
CA LYS A 35 11.15 -0.54 -1.54
C LYS A 35 9.74 -0.20 -2.05
N HIS A 36 8.83 -1.15 -1.94
CA HIS A 36 7.41 -0.94 -2.15
C HIS A 36 6.73 -1.01 -0.78
N PHE A 37 6.86 0.07 -0.01
CA PHE A 37 6.23 0.17 1.30
C PHE A 37 5.66 1.56 1.52
N ILE A 38 4.58 1.64 2.28
CA ILE A 38 4.06 2.87 2.85
C ILE A 38 4.73 3.05 4.21
N ASN A 39 5.48 4.14 4.37
CA ASN A 39 6.12 4.49 5.63
C ASN A 39 5.91 5.98 5.89
N VAL A 40 4.66 6.34 6.20
CA VAL A 40 4.26 7.73 6.44
C VAL A 40 4.20 8.00 7.95
N PHE A 41 3.96 6.97 8.75
CA PHE A 41 3.81 7.01 10.19
C PHE A 41 4.86 6.17 10.93
N GLY A 42 5.86 5.62 10.23
CA GLY A 42 6.87 4.73 10.80
C GLY A 42 6.45 3.26 10.83
N GLU A 43 5.53 2.85 9.97
CA GLU A 43 4.89 1.53 9.94
C GLU A 43 5.55 0.53 8.98
N GLU A 44 6.39 1.01 8.06
CA GLU A 44 7.09 0.18 7.05
C GLU A 44 6.18 -0.85 6.36
N LEU A 45 4.93 -0.47 6.04
CA LEU A 45 3.93 -1.38 5.48
C LEU A 45 4.29 -1.78 4.04
N VAL A 46 4.88 -2.95 3.87
CA VAL A 46 5.26 -3.52 2.58
C VAL A 46 4.03 -3.94 1.77
N VAL A 47 4.09 -3.80 0.44
CA VAL A 47 3.00 -4.23 -0.47
C VAL A 47 2.60 -5.69 -0.26
N GLU A 48 3.54 -6.59 0.02
CA GLU A 48 3.22 -8.00 0.33
C GLU A 48 2.29 -8.13 1.54
N ASN A 49 2.52 -7.35 2.60
CA ASN A 49 1.63 -7.33 3.77
C ASN A 49 0.23 -6.81 3.41
N ALA A 50 0.15 -5.80 2.54
CA ALA A 50 -1.12 -5.29 2.03
C ALA A 50 -1.86 -6.34 1.18
N GLU A 51 -1.18 -7.00 0.25
CA GLU A 51 -1.77 -8.03 -0.61
C GLU A 51 -2.24 -9.25 0.21
N MET A 52 -1.42 -9.72 1.15
CA MET A 52 -1.80 -10.81 2.05
C MET A 52 -2.98 -10.42 2.95
N ALA A 53 -2.99 -9.19 3.49
CA ALA A 53 -4.11 -8.69 4.29
C ALA A 53 -5.40 -8.63 3.47
N LEU A 54 -5.35 -8.05 2.27
CA LEU A 54 -6.50 -7.98 1.36
C LEU A 54 -7.00 -9.37 0.98
N SER A 55 -6.11 -10.30 0.65
CA SER A 55 -6.47 -11.69 0.31
C SER A 55 -7.20 -12.39 1.45
N LYS A 56 -6.76 -12.20 2.69
CA LYS A 56 -7.42 -12.78 3.87
C LYS A 56 -8.77 -12.12 4.12
N THR A 57 -8.87 -10.81 3.94
CA THR A 57 -10.12 -10.06 4.10
C THR A 57 -11.16 -10.47 3.07
N THR A 58 -10.77 -10.63 1.79
CA THR A 58 -11.69 -11.04 0.71
C THR A 58 -12.22 -12.45 0.92
N GLU A 59 -11.38 -13.39 1.39
CA GLU A 59 -11.80 -14.75 1.75
C GLU A 59 -12.87 -14.75 2.85
N LEU A 60 -12.65 -14.00 3.94
CA LEU A 60 -13.57 -13.95 5.08
C LEU A 60 -14.87 -13.20 4.79
N THR A 61 -14.82 -12.21 3.90
CA THR A 61 -15.99 -11.38 3.52
C THR A 61 -16.68 -11.88 2.26
N LYS A 62 -16.15 -12.92 1.61
CA LYS A 62 -16.62 -13.47 0.33
C LYS A 62 -16.72 -12.40 -0.77
N SER A 63 -15.83 -11.41 -0.72
CA SER A 63 -15.70 -10.33 -1.69
C SER A 63 -14.56 -10.60 -2.65
N GLU A 64 -14.48 -9.83 -3.73
CA GLU A 64 -13.41 -9.92 -4.72
C GLU A 64 -12.97 -8.52 -5.13
N ILE A 65 -11.66 -8.31 -5.17
CA ILE A 65 -11.03 -7.03 -5.50
C ILE A 65 -10.41 -7.14 -6.89
N SER A 66 -10.68 -6.14 -7.72
CA SER A 66 -10.12 -6.02 -9.07
C SER A 66 -8.90 -5.09 -9.09
N ASN A 67 -8.92 -4.01 -8.31
CA ASN A 67 -7.81 -3.08 -8.19
C ASN A 67 -7.85 -2.34 -6.86
N TYR A 68 -6.70 -1.84 -6.39
CA TYR A 68 -6.65 -1.00 -5.21
C TYR A 68 -5.49 -0.01 -5.26
N THR A 69 -5.63 1.08 -4.51
CA THR A 69 -4.53 1.97 -4.16
C THR A 69 -4.69 2.44 -2.73
N VAL A 70 -3.60 2.84 -2.10
CA VAL A 70 -3.57 3.25 -0.71
C VAL A 70 -2.67 4.46 -0.53
N GLY A 71 -3.13 5.41 0.28
CA GLY A 71 -2.41 6.64 0.60
C GLY A 71 -2.61 7.06 2.05
N PRO A 72 -1.76 7.96 2.57
CA PRO A 72 -1.94 8.50 3.91
C PRO A 72 -3.02 9.57 3.97
N ILE A 73 -3.82 9.56 5.04
CA ILE A 73 -4.57 10.72 5.53
C ILE A 73 -3.69 11.40 6.57
N PHE A 74 -3.19 12.59 6.24
CA PHE A 74 -2.34 13.34 7.15
C PHE A 74 -3.12 13.91 8.34
N MET A 75 -2.44 14.03 9.47
CA MET A 75 -2.97 14.67 10.66
C MET A 75 -3.30 16.14 10.37
N SER A 76 -4.42 16.60 10.93
CA SER A 76 -4.73 18.02 11.08
C SER A 76 -4.77 18.36 12.59
N ASP A 77 -4.94 19.62 12.96
CA ASP A 77 -4.90 20.10 14.36
C ASP A 77 -5.77 19.31 15.36
N LYS A 78 -6.73 18.49 14.88
CA LYS A 78 -7.63 17.66 15.70
C LYS A 78 -7.76 16.19 15.26
N THR A 79 -7.07 15.75 14.21
CA THR A 79 -7.26 14.39 13.65
C THR A 79 -5.94 13.62 13.62
N LYS A 80 -5.97 12.34 14.01
CA LYS A 80 -4.79 11.47 13.91
C LYS A 80 -4.59 11.02 12.47
N GLY A 81 -3.44 10.39 12.20
CA GLY A 81 -3.14 9.87 10.86
C GLY A 81 -4.00 8.64 10.58
N SER A 82 -4.28 8.36 9.31
CA SER A 82 -4.91 7.10 8.89
C SER A 82 -4.43 6.70 7.50
N HIS A 83 -4.80 5.50 7.06
CA HIS A 83 -4.65 5.09 5.67
C HIS A 83 -5.99 5.18 4.96
N GLU A 84 -6.01 5.85 3.81
CA GLU A 84 -7.12 5.84 2.88
C GLU A 84 -6.87 4.77 1.81
N TRP A 85 -7.80 3.83 1.71
CA TRP A 85 -7.78 2.75 0.74
C TRP A 85 -8.86 3.00 -0.30
N ILE A 86 -8.47 3.12 -1.56
CA ILE A 86 -9.40 3.14 -2.68
C ILE A 86 -9.42 1.74 -3.26
N ILE A 87 -10.56 1.05 -3.18
CA ILE A 87 -10.69 -0.35 -3.58
C ILE A 87 -11.80 -0.49 -4.62
N GLU A 88 -11.46 -1.06 -5.77
CA GLU A 88 -12.39 -1.44 -6.82
C GLU A 88 -12.77 -2.91 -6.66
N PHE A 89 -14.04 -3.18 -6.37
CA PHE A 89 -14.54 -4.54 -6.14
C PHE A 89 -15.14 -5.14 -7.42
N SER A 90 -14.71 -6.34 -7.80
CA SER A 90 -15.46 -7.12 -8.78
C SER A 90 -16.73 -7.67 -8.16
N LYS A 91 -16.66 -8.07 -6.88
CA LYS A 91 -17.76 -8.47 -6.01
C LYS A 91 -17.63 -7.81 -4.64
N GLU A 92 -18.62 -7.02 -4.26
CA GLU A 92 -18.61 -6.27 -3.00
C GLU A 92 -18.84 -7.18 -1.78
N PRO A 93 -18.27 -6.85 -0.61
CA PRO A 93 -18.62 -7.52 0.64
C PRO A 93 -20.05 -7.15 1.06
N ASP A 94 -20.71 -8.04 1.80
CA ASP A 94 -22.05 -7.79 2.33
C ASP A 94 -22.07 -6.64 3.37
N ASP A 95 -20.94 -6.41 4.05
CA ASP A 95 -20.76 -5.35 5.05
C ASP A 95 -19.37 -4.71 4.93
N MET A 96 -19.35 -3.43 4.54
CA MET A 96 -18.13 -2.64 4.39
C MET A 96 -17.44 -2.32 5.72
N ASN A 97 -18.18 -2.18 6.81
CA ASN A 97 -17.58 -1.91 8.13
C ASN A 97 -16.83 -3.16 8.60
N LYS A 98 -17.45 -4.32 8.45
CA LYS A 98 -16.82 -5.61 8.75
C LYS A 98 -15.59 -5.87 7.87
N PHE A 99 -15.65 -5.51 6.60
CA PHE A 99 -14.48 -5.59 5.71
C PHE A 99 -13.33 -4.71 6.23
N THR A 100 -13.64 -3.48 6.64
CA THR A 100 -12.66 -2.52 7.17
C THR A 100 -11.99 -3.04 8.45
N GLU A 101 -12.77 -3.58 9.39
CA GLU A 101 -12.26 -4.17 10.63
C GLU A 101 -11.35 -5.39 10.37
N ILE A 102 -11.76 -6.28 9.46
CA ILE A 102 -10.97 -7.47 9.12
C ILE A 102 -9.67 -7.06 8.41
N LEU A 103 -9.70 -6.03 7.56
CA LEU A 103 -8.51 -5.50 6.92
C LEU A 103 -7.53 -4.91 7.95
N ASP A 104 -8.03 -4.08 8.88
CA ASP A 104 -7.22 -3.51 9.96
C ASP A 104 -6.55 -4.59 10.82
N LEU A 105 -7.32 -5.60 11.26
CA LEU A 105 -6.79 -6.73 12.04
C LEU A 105 -5.77 -7.56 11.26
N SER A 106 -6.01 -7.77 9.96
CA SER A 106 -5.09 -8.52 9.11
C SER A 106 -3.77 -7.75 8.93
N LEU A 107 -3.82 -6.43 8.73
CA LEU A 107 -2.63 -5.57 8.66
C LEU A 107 -1.85 -5.58 9.97
N GLN A 108 -2.51 -5.47 11.12
CA GLN A 108 -1.87 -5.58 12.44
C GLN A 108 -1.20 -6.95 12.64
N SER A 109 -1.85 -8.04 12.21
CA SER A 109 -1.28 -9.39 12.35
C SER A 109 -0.05 -9.65 11.48
N LEU A 110 0.09 -8.93 10.36
CA LEU A 110 1.17 -9.10 9.38
C LEU A 110 2.31 -8.09 9.57
N ASN A 111 2.06 -6.99 10.30
CA ASN A 111 3.04 -5.94 10.52
C ASN A 111 2.97 -5.41 11.96
N SER A 112 3.99 -5.75 12.76
CA SER A 112 4.12 -5.33 14.15
C SER A 112 4.32 -3.82 14.32
N ASP A 113 4.96 -3.14 13.36
CA ASP A 113 5.11 -1.68 13.40
C ASP A 113 3.76 -1.01 13.15
N TYR A 114 2.95 -1.50 12.21
CA TYR A 114 1.57 -1.06 12.00
C TYR A 114 0.72 -1.29 13.26
N GLU A 115 0.80 -2.48 13.87
CA GLU A 115 0.14 -2.78 15.14
C GLU A 115 0.54 -1.80 16.24
N ALA A 116 1.84 -1.51 16.40
CA ALA A 116 2.32 -0.57 17.40
C ALA A 116 1.78 0.86 17.18
N LYS A 117 1.57 1.29 15.92
CA LYS A 117 0.96 2.60 15.61
C LYS A 117 -0.56 2.63 15.81
N ARG A 118 -1.23 1.50 15.63
CA ARG A 118 -2.67 1.29 15.92
C ARG A 118 -2.94 1.10 17.42
N TYR A 119 -1.96 0.65 18.21
CA TYR A 119 -2.13 0.41 19.65
C TYR A 119 -2.56 1.69 20.39
N LYS A 120 -3.69 1.59 21.10
CA LYS A 120 -4.43 2.69 21.77
C LYS A 120 -4.87 3.83 20.85
N ASP A 121 -5.00 3.58 19.54
CA ASP A 121 -5.25 4.60 18.51
C ASP A 121 -4.29 5.79 18.65
N SER A 122 -3.07 5.58 19.15
CA SER A 122 -2.22 6.69 19.61
C SER A 122 -1.81 7.62 18.46
N THR A 123 -1.49 7.02 17.30
CA THR A 123 -0.92 7.72 16.14
C THR A 123 -1.70 7.45 14.86
N LEU A 124 -2.36 6.28 14.76
CA LEU A 124 -3.04 5.82 13.55
C LEU A 124 -4.48 5.38 13.89
N GLU A 125 -5.47 5.97 13.22
CA GLU A 125 -6.89 5.61 13.30
C GLU A 125 -7.24 4.43 12.37
N LEU A 126 -8.46 3.91 12.49
CA LEU A 126 -8.98 2.85 11.61
C LEU A 126 -8.80 3.25 10.14
N PRO A 127 -8.36 2.34 9.25
CA PRO A 127 -8.29 2.63 7.82
C PRO A 127 -9.65 3.06 7.27
N LYS A 128 -9.64 4.03 6.38
CA LYS A 128 -10.83 4.50 5.68
C LYS A 128 -10.88 3.89 4.29
N ILE A 129 -11.96 3.18 3.98
CA ILE A 129 -12.15 2.57 2.66
C ILE A 129 -13.09 3.43 1.83
N ILE A 130 -12.62 3.83 0.65
CA ILE A 130 -13.38 4.45 -0.41
C ILE A 130 -13.57 3.43 -1.52
N LYS A 131 -14.82 3.24 -1.95
CA LYS A 131 -15.12 2.41 -3.10
C LYS A 131 -14.69 3.14 -4.38
N GLY A 132 -13.82 2.51 -5.16
CA GLY A 132 -13.49 2.96 -6.51
C GLY A 132 -14.66 2.70 -7.46
N GLU A 133 -14.87 3.59 -8.43
CA GLU A 133 -15.80 3.32 -9.53
C GLU A 133 -15.24 2.20 -10.41
N LYS A 134 -16.11 1.31 -10.90
CA LYS A 134 -15.69 0.30 -11.87
C LYS A 134 -15.19 1.01 -13.13
N SER A 135 -13.92 0.80 -13.46
CA SER A 135 -13.38 1.33 -14.70
C SER A 135 -14.01 0.54 -15.86
N PHE A 136 -14.85 1.19 -16.67
CA PHE A 136 -15.35 0.60 -17.92
C PHE A 136 -14.17 0.44 -18.89
N LEU A 137 -13.50 -0.71 -18.85
CA LEU A 137 -12.57 -1.17 -19.90
C LEU A 137 -13.15 -2.41 -20.58
#